data_AF-A0ABD3VTC8-F1
#
_entry.id   AF-A0ABD3VTC8-F1
#
_cell.length_a   1.000
_cell.length_b   1.000
_cell.length_c   1.000
_cell.angle_alpha   90.00
_cell.angle_beta   90.00
_cell.angle_gamma   90.00
#
_symmetry.space_group_name_H-M   'P 1'
#
loop_
_entity.id
_entity.type
_entity.pdbx_description
1 polymer ?
#
loop_
_entity_poly.entity_id
_entity_poly.type
_entity_poly.pdbx_seq_one_letter_code
_entity_poly.pdbx_strand_id
1 'polypeptide(L)'
;MARTTLEPDINYVNSGKQNRNSDTISMQANISRVHIGQHYMCKRWAVVCDSSYPTNAVRQIALNNKWFLVIVADIDSVSMNAYLTALRIRGRRIVFLNVDDQYILFSDLTAAIPSRHIGRKNVGYLFAMQNGAELIWDFDYNNRGILDINITNTLNTIDVLQRCRGQHKLFNPYLYFSVNETCIWPRGFPLECVRDTSTSPELCKGNISLENVGVFQSIANTEPDVDAMCRLTHEYPTMFEKNAYFSFYFGPSTLILPIQRARNIMDETGILYMALPTGVHSRVSDIWRSYITQLFFFTQKQGINMIFSPPIIMQTCSDQSSLDDLQAETIKILKI
;
A
#
# COMPACT_ATOMS: atom_id res chain seq x y z
N MET A 1 -2.10 62.85 20.83
CA MET A 1 -3.34 63.10 20.05
C MET A 1 -3.41 62.03 18.97
N ALA A 2 -4.41 61.19 18.79
CA ALA A 2 -5.58 60.79 19.56
C ALA A 2 -5.84 59.32 19.18
N ARG A 3 -6.31 58.50 20.12
CA ARG A 3 -6.78 57.13 19.92
C ARG A 3 -8.19 57.17 19.31
N THR A 4 -8.54 56.20 18.48
CA THR A 4 -9.93 55.78 18.28
C THR A 4 -10.00 54.28 18.08
N THR A 5 -10.45 53.61 19.14
CA THR A 5 -11.01 52.27 19.23
C THR A 5 -12.41 52.23 18.63
N LEU A 6 -12.76 51.18 17.88
CA LEU A 6 -14.15 50.77 17.68
C LEU A 6 -14.25 49.24 17.73
N GLU A 7 -15.00 48.78 18.74
CA GLU A 7 -15.46 47.40 18.99
C GLU A 7 -16.62 47.01 18.05
N PRO A 8 -16.99 45.71 17.98
CA PRO A 8 -17.99 45.18 17.04
C PRO A 8 -19.42 45.23 17.57
N ASP A 9 -20.37 45.59 16.71
CA ASP A 9 -21.81 45.54 17.01
C ASP A 9 -22.37 44.12 16.95
N ILE A 10 -22.88 43.69 18.11
CA ILE A 10 -23.64 42.46 18.35
C ILE A 10 -25.12 42.80 18.15
N ASN A 11 -25.79 42.17 17.19
CA ASN A 11 -27.25 42.17 17.11
C ASN A 11 -27.80 40.77 17.40
N TYR A 12 -28.39 40.66 18.60
CA TYR A 12 -29.28 39.59 19.01
C TYR A 12 -30.61 39.72 18.26
N VAL A 13 -30.99 38.69 17.49
CA VAL A 13 -32.41 38.40 17.20
C VAL A 13 -32.70 36.97 17.60
N ASN A 14 -33.56 36.85 18.61
CA ASN A 14 -34.01 35.63 19.23
C ASN A 14 -35.44 35.39 18.74
N SER A 15 -35.69 34.39 17.91
CA SER A 15 -37.06 33.95 17.60
C SER A 15 -37.09 32.50 17.11
N GLY A 16 -37.86 31.67 17.81
CA GLY A 16 -38.46 30.47 17.24
C GLY A 16 -37.81 29.15 17.64
N LYS A 17 -38.12 28.66 18.85
CA LYS A 17 -38.10 27.22 19.15
C LYS A 17 -39.13 26.52 18.25
N GLN A 18 -38.67 25.89 17.18
CA GLN A 18 -39.42 24.83 16.50
C GLN A 18 -38.62 23.53 16.55
N ASN A 19 -39.35 22.46 16.91
CA ASN A 19 -38.89 21.10 17.19
C ASN A 19 -37.76 20.60 16.27
N ARG A 20 -36.57 20.42 16.83
CA ARG A 20 -35.45 19.66 16.23
C ARG A 20 -35.29 18.24 16.80
N ASN A 21 -36.28 17.74 17.53
CA ASN A 21 -36.20 16.45 18.24
C ASN A 21 -36.99 15.31 17.57
N SER A 22 -37.75 15.56 16.49
CA SER A 22 -38.44 14.50 15.74
C SER A 22 -37.65 13.98 14.54
N ASP A 23 -36.76 14.80 13.97
CA ASP A 23 -36.10 14.49 12.70
C ASP A 23 -34.68 13.93 12.88
N THR A 24 -34.10 14.05 14.08
CA THR A 24 -32.83 13.42 14.46
C THR A 24 -32.98 11.95 14.85
N ILE A 25 -34.18 11.52 15.24
CA ILE A 25 -34.46 10.15 15.68
C ILE A 25 -34.71 9.21 14.48
N SER A 26 -35.11 9.73 13.32
CA SER A 26 -35.31 8.93 12.10
C SER A 26 -34.06 8.76 11.23
N MET A 27 -33.00 9.56 11.43
CA MET A 27 -31.70 9.38 10.76
C MET A 27 -30.78 8.36 11.44
N GLN A 28 -31.08 7.93 12.67
CA GLN A 28 -30.33 6.89 13.39
C GLN A 28 -30.74 5.45 13.02
N ALA A 29 -31.67 5.27 12.08
CA ALA A 29 -32.30 3.97 11.80
C ALA A 29 -31.76 3.21 10.58
N ASN A 30 -30.77 3.71 9.84
CA ASN A 30 -30.16 2.99 8.70
C ASN A 30 -28.63 3.09 8.69
N ILE A 31 -28.01 2.98 9.86
CA ILE A 31 -26.59 2.65 9.96
C ILE A 31 -26.43 1.20 9.49
N SER A 32 -25.59 0.93 8.49
CA SER A 32 -25.17 -0.42 8.13
C SER A 32 -24.49 -1.08 9.34
N ARG A 33 -25.29 -1.77 10.18
CA ARG A 33 -24.89 -2.61 11.32
C ARG A 33 -23.99 -3.81 10.93
N VAL A 34 -23.39 -3.81 9.75
CA VAL A 34 -22.85 -5.03 9.13
C VAL A 34 -21.53 -5.47 9.78
N HIS A 35 -20.75 -4.55 10.35
CA HIS A 35 -19.43 -4.88 10.90
C HIS A 35 -19.23 -4.53 12.38
N ILE A 36 -20.09 -3.68 12.97
CA ILE A 36 -19.98 -3.33 14.40
C ILE A 36 -20.30 -4.58 15.25
N GLY A 37 -19.31 -5.09 15.97
CA GLY A 37 -19.43 -6.27 16.84
C GLY A 37 -19.23 -7.62 16.14
N GLN A 38 -18.91 -7.65 14.84
CA GLN A 38 -18.46 -8.89 14.18
C GLN A 38 -16.95 -9.04 14.34
N HIS A 39 -16.52 -10.02 15.13
CA HIS A 39 -15.11 -10.41 15.21
C HIS A 39 -14.81 -11.49 14.18
N TYR A 40 -14.04 -11.12 13.14
CA TYR A 40 -13.52 -12.07 12.17
C TYR A 40 -12.16 -12.55 12.68
N MET A 41 -12.10 -13.63 13.47
CA MET A 41 -10.81 -14.17 13.92
C MET A 41 -10.02 -14.75 12.74
N CYS A 42 -9.25 -13.93 12.03
CA CYS A 42 -8.45 -14.36 10.89
C CYS A 42 -7.06 -13.72 10.86
N LYS A 43 -6.06 -14.56 10.61
CA LYS A 43 -4.64 -14.20 10.56
C LYS A 43 -4.19 -13.58 9.23
N ARG A 44 -4.92 -13.78 8.12
CA ARG A 44 -4.47 -13.39 6.77
C ARG A 44 -5.50 -12.51 6.08
N TRP A 45 -5.14 -11.25 5.83
CA TRP A 45 -6.00 -10.24 5.22
C TRP A 45 -5.39 -9.67 3.94
N ALA A 46 -6.19 -9.49 2.91
CA ALA A 46 -5.84 -8.79 1.68
C ALA A 46 -6.64 -7.49 1.63
N VAL A 47 -5.96 -6.38 1.40
CA VAL A 47 -6.54 -5.02 1.47
C VAL A 47 -6.41 -4.36 0.11
N VAL A 48 -7.53 -3.90 -0.42
CA VAL A 48 -7.60 -3.15 -1.69
C VAL A 48 -8.45 -1.90 -1.51
N CYS A 49 -8.05 -0.83 -2.19
CA CYS A 49 -8.91 0.32 -2.42
C CYS A 49 -9.34 0.26 -3.88
N ASP A 50 -10.64 0.16 -4.12
CA ASP A 50 -11.21 0.00 -5.47
C ASP A 50 -12.52 0.81 -5.55
N SER A 51 -12.54 1.79 -6.43
CA SER A 51 -13.70 2.64 -6.69
C SER A 51 -14.50 2.18 -7.91
N SER A 52 -14.08 1.11 -8.58
CA SER A 52 -14.70 0.63 -9.81
C SER A 52 -15.46 -0.68 -9.57
N TYR A 53 -15.84 -1.38 -10.64
CA TYR A 53 -16.34 -2.75 -10.52
C TYR A 53 -15.17 -3.72 -10.29
N PRO A 54 -15.38 -4.85 -9.59
CA PRO A 54 -14.32 -5.77 -9.27
C PRO A 54 -13.58 -6.26 -10.51
N THR A 55 -12.27 -6.12 -10.48
CA THR A 55 -11.38 -6.61 -11.54
C THR A 55 -11.06 -8.10 -11.39
N ASN A 56 -10.31 -8.64 -12.34
CA ASN A 56 -9.81 -10.00 -12.26
C ASN A 56 -8.85 -10.22 -11.07
N ALA A 57 -8.09 -9.21 -10.66
CA ALA A 57 -7.23 -9.30 -9.48
C ALA A 57 -8.05 -9.49 -8.21
N VAL A 58 -9.07 -8.64 -8.00
CA VAL A 58 -9.97 -8.74 -6.85
C VAL A 58 -10.71 -10.08 -6.85
N ARG A 59 -11.20 -10.54 -8.01
CA ARG A 59 -11.84 -11.87 -8.14
C ARG A 59 -10.91 -13.01 -7.76
N GLN A 60 -9.64 -12.97 -8.18
CA GLN A 60 -8.67 -14.02 -7.85
C GLN A 60 -8.47 -14.15 -6.33
N ILE A 61 -8.38 -13.01 -5.63
CA ILE A 61 -8.21 -13.01 -4.17
C ILE A 61 -9.50 -13.39 -3.46
N ALA A 62 -10.66 -12.91 -3.93
CA ALA A 62 -11.96 -13.29 -3.38
C ALA A 62 -12.27 -14.80 -3.51
N LEU A 63 -11.75 -15.47 -4.55
CA LEU A 63 -11.85 -16.93 -4.71
C LEU A 63 -10.82 -17.69 -3.87
N ASN A 64 -9.78 -17.02 -3.37
CA ASN A 64 -8.75 -17.63 -2.55
C ASN A 64 -9.25 -17.82 -1.10
N ASN A 65 -9.33 -19.06 -0.64
CA ASN A 65 -9.82 -19.37 0.70
C ASN A 65 -8.83 -19.08 1.84
N LYS A 66 -7.58 -18.73 1.54
CA LYS A 66 -6.52 -18.40 2.51
C LYS A 66 -6.60 -16.97 3.03
N TRP A 67 -7.20 -16.05 2.28
CA TRP A 67 -7.22 -14.61 2.58
C TRP A 67 -8.65 -14.14 2.87
N PHE A 68 -8.79 -13.30 3.89
CA PHE A 68 -9.96 -12.42 4.02
C PHE A 68 -9.71 -11.16 3.22
N LEU A 69 -10.65 -10.79 2.36
CA LEU A 69 -10.56 -9.62 1.52
C LEU A 69 -11.31 -8.46 2.17
N VAL A 70 -10.64 -7.34 2.40
CA VAL A 70 -11.28 -6.06 2.71
C VAL A 70 -11.14 -5.11 1.53
N ILE A 71 -12.28 -4.66 1.03
CA ILE A 71 -12.40 -3.68 -0.05
C ILE A 71 -12.78 -2.36 0.61
N VAL A 72 -11.90 -1.37 0.46
CA VAL A 72 -12.14 0.00 0.95
C VAL A 72 -12.61 0.85 -0.21
N ALA A 73 -13.84 1.34 -0.13
CA ALA A 73 -14.42 2.21 -1.14
C ALA A 73 -13.94 3.67 -0.96
N ASP A 74 -14.04 4.45 -2.03
CA ASP A 74 -14.01 5.92 -1.99
C ASP A 74 -15.36 6.52 -2.44
N ILE A 75 -15.48 7.85 -2.43
CA ILE A 75 -16.73 8.57 -2.70
C ILE A 75 -17.34 8.30 -4.08
N ASP A 76 -16.52 7.92 -5.07
CA ASP A 76 -16.96 7.63 -6.44
C ASP A 76 -17.23 6.14 -6.67
N SER A 77 -17.21 5.33 -5.61
CA SER A 77 -17.34 3.88 -5.75
C SER A 77 -18.75 3.47 -6.14
N VAL A 78 -18.85 2.41 -6.95
CA VAL A 78 -20.13 1.72 -7.13
C VAL A 78 -20.67 1.24 -5.79
N SER A 79 -22.00 1.18 -5.66
CA SER A 79 -22.62 0.76 -4.40
C SER A 79 -22.17 -0.65 -4.00
N MET A 80 -22.13 -0.93 -2.69
CA MET A 80 -21.77 -2.25 -2.15
C MET A 80 -22.56 -3.37 -2.82
N ASN A 81 -23.87 -3.19 -2.99
CA ASN A 81 -24.73 -4.19 -3.64
C ASN A 81 -24.33 -4.43 -5.10
N ALA A 82 -24.03 -3.37 -5.85
CA ALA A 82 -23.58 -3.49 -7.23
C ALA A 82 -22.20 -4.18 -7.31
N TYR A 83 -21.26 -3.78 -6.44
CA TYR A 83 -19.91 -4.37 -6.38
C TYR A 83 -19.96 -5.87 -6.08
N LEU A 84 -20.65 -6.25 -5.00
CA LEU A 84 -20.75 -7.65 -4.57
C LEU A 84 -21.53 -8.51 -5.57
N THR A 85 -22.55 -7.95 -6.24
CA THR A 85 -23.27 -8.64 -7.32
C THR A 85 -22.35 -8.89 -8.52
N ALA A 86 -21.56 -7.89 -8.93
CA ALA A 86 -20.60 -8.01 -10.03
C ALA A 86 -19.40 -8.91 -9.71
N LEU A 87 -19.07 -9.05 -8.43
CA LEU A 87 -18.05 -9.98 -7.97
C LEU A 87 -18.47 -11.44 -8.22
N ARG A 88 -19.79 -11.72 -8.21
CA ARG A 88 -20.40 -13.04 -8.42
C ARG A 88 -19.87 -14.13 -7.47
N ILE A 89 -19.31 -13.71 -6.33
CA ILE A 89 -18.79 -14.58 -5.29
C ILE A 89 -19.60 -14.31 -4.03
N ARG A 90 -20.21 -15.36 -3.49
CA ARG A 90 -20.87 -15.31 -2.19
C ARG A 90 -19.92 -15.96 -1.19
N GLY A 91 -19.44 -15.18 -0.23
CA GLY A 91 -18.50 -15.67 0.77
C GLY A 91 -18.50 -14.83 2.03
N ARG A 92 -18.25 -15.46 3.18
CA ARG A 92 -18.12 -14.80 4.49
C ARG A 92 -16.74 -14.15 4.71
N ARG A 93 -15.85 -14.22 3.71
CA ARG A 93 -14.45 -13.75 3.78
C ARG A 93 -14.23 -12.44 3.01
N ILE A 94 -15.29 -11.72 2.74
CA ILE A 94 -15.26 -10.47 1.96
C ILE A 94 -15.96 -9.42 2.79
N VAL A 95 -15.25 -8.33 3.05
CA VAL A 95 -15.72 -7.14 3.75
C VAL A 95 -15.65 -5.99 2.76
N PHE A 96 -16.74 -5.23 2.64
CA PHE A 96 -16.79 -4.03 1.83
C PHE A 96 -17.07 -2.86 2.75
N LEU A 97 -16.13 -1.91 2.84
CA LEU A 97 -16.23 -0.73 3.68
C LEU A 97 -16.60 0.47 2.80
N ASN A 98 -17.89 0.82 2.77
CA ASN A 98 -18.31 2.08 2.16
C ASN A 98 -17.81 3.28 3.01
N VAL A 99 -17.92 4.50 2.49
CA VAL A 99 -17.39 5.69 3.19
C VAL A 99 -18.05 5.91 4.55
N ASP A 100 -19.35 5.63 4.68
CA ASP A 100 -20.06 5.75 5.96
C ASP A 100 -19.55 4.71 6.97
N ASP A 101 -19.34 3.46 6.54
CA ASP A 101 -18.73 2.41 7.37
C ASP A 101 -17.35 2.83 7.88
N GLN A 102 -16.55 3.50 7.03
CA GLN A 102 -15.23 4.02 7.43
C GLN A 102 -15.36 5.09 8.52
N TYR A 103 -16.29 6.04 8.40
CA TYR A 103 -16.54 7.06 9.43
C TYR A 103 -17.05 6.48 10.74
N ILE A 104 -17.86 5.42 10.67
CA ILE A 104 -18.37 4.70 11.83
C ILE A 104 -17.23 3.98 12.57
N LEU A 105 -16.32 3.33 11.84
CA LEU A 105 -15.24 2.53 12.42
C LEU A 105 -14.06 3.40 12.91
N PHE A 106 -13.68 4.41 12.12
CA PHE A 106 -12.47 5.23 12.34
C PHE A 106 -12.73 6.69 11.94
N SER A 107 -13.60 7.38 12.68
CA SER A 107 -14.07 8.73 12.34
C SER A 107 -12.93 9.73 12.08
N ASP A 108 -12.01 9.89 13.03
CA ASP A 108 -10.91 10.87 12.94
C ASP A 108 -9.97 10.57 11.77
N LEU A 109 -9.60 9.30 11.58
CA LEU A 109 -8.76 8.88 10.47
C LEU A 109 -9.46 9.13 9.14
N THR A 110 -10.74 8.75 9.03
CA THR A 110 -11.52 8.90 7.80
C THR A 110 -11.69 10.37 7.44
N ALA A 111 -11.90 11.25 8.44
CA ALA A 111 -11.95 12.69 8.25
C ALA A 111 -10.62 13.29 7.79
N ALA A 112 -9.49 12.74 8.26
CA ALA A 112 -8.15 13.23 7.92
C ALA A 112 -7.64 12.78 6.54
N ILE A 113 -8.20 11.71 5.96
CA ILE A 113 -7.82 11.22 4.64
C ILE A 113 -8.61 12.01 3.56
N PRO A 114 -7.96 12.58 2.54
CA PRO A 114 -8.66 13.19 1.40
C PRO A 114 -9.51 12.16 0.64
N SER A 115 -10.60 12.60 -0.02
CA SER A 115 -11.29 11.77 -1.02
C SER A 115 -10.39 11.47 -2.22
N ARG A 116 -10.65 10.37 -2.93
CA ARG A 116 -9.86 9.90 -4.09
C ARG A 116 -8.39 9.67 -3.76
N HIS A 117 -8.10 9.21 -2.55
CA HIS A 117 -6.74 9.08 -2.05
C HIS A 117 -6.42 7.64 -1.64
N ILE A 118 -5.28 7.12 -2.09
CA ILE A 118 -4.88 5.73 -1.82
C ILE A 118 -4.72 5.42 -0.32
N GLY A 119 -4.46 6.46 0.47
CA GLY A 119 -4.42 6.40 1.94
C GLY A 119 -5.71 5.90 2.59
N ARG A 120 -6.84 5.81 1.86
CA ARG A 120 -8.05 5.10 2.32
C ARG A 120 -7.75 3.66 2.74
N LYS A 121 -6.76 3.00 2.13
CA LYS A 121 -6.29 1.66 2.56
C LYS A 121 -5.89 1.61 4.03
N ASN A 122 -5.48 2.72 4.65
CA ASN A 122 -5.19 2.76 6.09
C ASN A 122 -6.38 2.30 6.94
N VAL A 123 -7.61 2.62 6.53
CA VAL A 123 -8.83 2.13 7.19
C VAL A 123 -8.92 0.61 7.06
N GLY A 124 -8.64 0.06 5.88
CA GLY A 124 -8.59 -1.39 5.66
C GLY A 124 -7.50 -2.08 6.48
N TYR A 125 -6.32 -1.47 6.62
CA TYR A 125 -5.26 -1.99 7.47
C TYR A 125 -5.68 -2.03 8.94
N LEU A 126 -6.19 -0.94 9.49
CA LEU A 126 -6.66 -0.91 10.88
C LEU A 126 -7.81 -1.89 11.12
N PHE A 127 -8.74 -2.00 10.16
CA PHE A 127 -9.82 -2.97 10.23
C PHE A 127 -9.28 -4.41 10.30
N ALA A 128 -8.31 -4.76 9.45
CA ALA A 128 -7.67 -6.07 9.47
C ALA A 128 -6.95 -6.32 10.82
N MET A 129 -6.21 -5.33 11.33
CA MET A 129 -5.52 -5.42 12.63
C MET A 129 -6.49 -5.65 13.79
N GLN A 130 -7.60 -4.89 13.85
CA GLN A 130 -8.65 -5.07 14.86
C GLN A 130 -9.30 -6.46 14.81
N ASN A 131 -9.16 -7.16 13.69
CA ASN A 131 -9.66 -8.52 13.46
C ASN A 131 -8.54 -9.58 13.49
N GLY A 132 -7.41 -9.30 14.14
CA GLY A 132 -6.38 -10.30 14.43
C GLY A 132 -5.49 -10.65 13.24
N ALA A 133 -5.32 -9.73 12.28
CA ALA A 133 -4.38 -9.92 11.19
C ALA A 133 -2.95 -10.12 11.71
N GLU A 134 -2.32 -11.22 11.31
CA GLU A 134 -0.89 -11.47 11.46
C GLU A 134 -0.15 -11.18 10.14
N LEU A 135 -0.85 -11.33 9.01
CA LEU A 135 -0.36 -11.03 7.67
C LEU A 135 -1.36 -10.14 6.94
N ILE A 136 -0.88 -9.01 6.42
CA ILE A 136 -1.67 -8.14 5.55
C ILE A 136 -1.01 -8.04 4.18
N TRP A 137 -1.77 -8.38 3.14
CA TRP A 137 -1.42 -8.20 1.75
C TRP A 137 -2.01 -6.89 1.22
N ASP A 138 -1.18 -5.85 1.09
CA ASP A 138 -1.50 -4.62 0.35
C ASP A 138 -1.40 -4.90 -1.16
N PHE A 139 -2.52 -4.83 -1.89
CA PHE A 139 -2.57 -5.01 -3.33
C PHE A 139 -3.48 -3.99 -4.02
N ASP A 140 -3.25 -3.76 -5.32
CA ASP A 140 -4.05 -2.87 -6.15
C ASP A 140 -4.94 -3.69 -7.08
N TYR A 141 -6.09 -3.12 -7.43
CA TYR A 141 -7.09 -3.79 -8.26
C TYR A 141 -6.57 -4.16 -9.67
N ASN A 142 -5.45 -3.62 -10.15
CA ASN A 142 -4.85 -3.97 -11.44
C ASN A 142 -3.72 -5.01 -11.34
N ASN A 143 -3.42 -5.54 -10.15
CA ASN A 143 -2.32 -6.49 -9.92
C ASN A 143 -2.85 -7.93 -9.89
N ARG A 144 -2.78 -8.64 -11.02
CA ARG A 144 -3.18 -10.05 -11.11
C ARG A 144 -2.06 -10.98 -10.63
N GLY A 145 -2.42 -12.07 -9.97
CA GLY A 145 -1.46 -13.02 -9.37
C GLY A 145 -1.64 -13.13 -7.86
N ILE A 146 -1.16 -14.22 -7.28
CA ILE A 146 -1.25 -14.48 -5.84
C ILE A 146 0.14 -14.66 -5.26
N LEU A 147 0.54 -13.76 -4.37
CA LEU A 147 1.74 -13.92 -3.54
C LEU A 147 1.41 -14.84 -2.38
N ASP A 148 1.78 -16.12 -2.51
CA ASP A 148 1.60 -17.12 -1.46
C ASP A 148 2.96 -17.44 -0.82
N ILE A 149 3.17 -16.99 0.42
CA ILE A 149 4.43 -17.20 1.17
C ILE A 149 4.45 -18.59 1.83
N ASN A 150 3.94 -19.61 1.17
CA ASN A 150 4.17 -21.00 1.57
C ASN A 150 5.56 -21.47 1.09
N ILE A 151 6.58 -20.62 1.24
CA ILE A 151 7.93 -20.81 0.71
C ILE A 151 8.82 -21.56 1.73
N THR A 152 8.23 -22.01 2.84
CA THR A 152 8.97 -22.55 3.99
C THR A 152 9.43 -23.98 3.72
N ASN A 153 10.71 -24.24 3.97
CA ASN A 153 11.23 -25.58 4.23
C ASN A 153 11.05 -25.92 5.74
N THR A 154 11.42 -27.13 6.16
CA THR A 154 11.21 -27.63 7.55
C THR A 154 11.84 -26.77 8.64
N LEU A 155 12.78 -25.90 8.27
CA LEU A 155 13.52 -25.01 9.16
C LEU A 155 12.93 -23.60 9.25
N ASN A 156 11.81 -23.32 8.58
CA ASN A 156 11.18 -21.99 8.54
C ASN A 156 12.11 -20.89 7.99
N THR A 157 12.93 -21.22 6.99
CA THR A 157 13.84 -20.29 6.33
C THR A 157 13.55 -20.15 4.84
N ILE A 158 14.16 -19.14 4.21
CA ILE A 158 14.08 -18.90 2.77
C ILE A 158 15.48 -18.71 2.17
N ASP A 159 15.73 -19.40 1.06
CA ASP A 159 16.96 -19.25 0.28
C ASP A 159 16.88 -17.99 -0.57
N VAL A 160 17.91 -17.14 -0.46
CA VAL A 160 17.93 -15.80 -1.05
C VAL A 160 19.27 -15.50 -1.70
N LEU A 161 19.26 -14.54 -2.62
CA LEU A 161 20.43 -13.79 -3.04
C LEU A 161 20.51 -12.50 -2.23
N GLN A 162 21.62 -12.30 -1.51
CA GLN A 162 21.83 -11.14 -0.65
C GLN A 162 23.15 -10.46 -0.97
N ARG A 163 23.24 -9.17 -0.66
CA ARG A 163 24.47 -8.38 -0.84
C ARG A 163 25.63 -8.99 -0.05
N CYS A 164 26.72 -9.28 -0.74
CA CYS A 164 27.98 -9.71 -0.11
C CYS A 164 29.14 -8.76 -0.40
N ARG A 165 29.12 -8.02 -1.50
CA ARG A 165 30.15 -7.02 -1.83
C ARG A 165 29.54 -5.74 -2.38
N GLY A 166 30.21 -4.62 -2.11
CA GLY A 166 29.75 -3.27 -2.46
C GLY A 166 29.47 -2.46 -1.20
N GLN A 167 29.74 -1.16 -1.23
CA GLN A 167 29.60 -0.26 -0.07
C GLN A 167 28.54 0.84 -0.26
N HIS A 168 27.97 0.97 -1.46
CA HIS A 168 26.96 1.99 -1.73
C HIS A 168 25.72 1.78 -0.84
N LYS A 169 25.11 2.87 -0.37
CA LYS A 169 23.96 2.80 0.53
C LYS A 169 22.71 2.36 -0.22
N LEU A 170 22.51 2.89 -1.43
CA LEU A 170 21.44 2.53 -2.36
C LEU A 170 21.71 1.20 -3.04
N PHE A 171 20.62 0.47 -3.31
CA PHE A 171 20.64 -0.79 -4.03
C PHE A 171 19.45 -0.86 -5.00
N ASN A 172 19.72 -1.01 -6.30
CA ASN A 172 18.68 -1.22 -7.32
C ASN A 172 18.51 -2.72 -7.67
N PRO A 173 17.50 -3.41 -7.14
CA PRO A 173 17.26 -4.82 -7.37
C PRO A 173 16.66 -5.14 -8.73
N TYR A 174 16.01 -4.20 -9.42
CA TYR A 174 15.35 -4.49 -10.70
C TYR A 174 16.33 -5.04 -11.73
N LEU A 175 17.57 -4.55 -11.71
CA LEU A 175 18.66 -4.99 -12.58
C LEU A 175 19.01 -6.47 -12.41
N TYR A 176 18.65 -7.08 -11.27
CA TYR A 176 18.98 -8.47 -10.98
C TYR A 176 17.93 -9.44 -11.46
N PHE A 177 16.75 -8.98 -11.87
CA PHE A 177 15.62 -9.82 -12.25
C PHE A 177 15.63 -10.24 -13.72
N SER A 178 16.79 -10.20 -14.38
CA SER A 178 16.99 -10.63 -15.77
C SER A 178 15.98 -9.98 -16.71
N VAL A 179 16.11 -8.67 -16.85
CA VAL A 179 15.26 -7.82 -17.68
C VAL A 179 16.06 -7.39 -18.92
N ASN A 180 15.40 -7.30 -20.08
CA ASN A 180 16.05 -6.86 -21.32
C ASN A 180 16.52 -5.39 -21.27
N GLU A 181 15.99 -4.61 -20.33
CA GLU A 181 16.28 -3.19 -20.20
C GLU A 181 17.50 -2.91 -19.33
N THR A 182 18.47 -2.23 -19.92
CA THR A 182 19.77 -1.96 -19.30
C THR A 182 19.74 -0.85 -18.24
N CYS A 183 18.65 -0.08 -18.15
CA CYS A 183 18.55 1.07 -17.25
C CYS A 183 17.16 1.21 -16.61
N ILE A 184 16.70 0.17 -15.90
CA ILE A 184 15.41 0.19 -15.21
C ILE A 184 15.60 0.38 -13.69
N TRP A 185 14.73 1.18 -13.07
CA TRP A 185 14.76 1.44 -11.63
C TRP A 185 13.34 1.57 -11.07
N PRO A 186 13.14 1.25 -9.79
CA PRO A 186 11.84 1.33 -9.16
C PRO A 186 11.41 2.77 -8.90
N ARG A 187 10.10 3.02 -8.83
CA ARG A 187 9.56 4.35 -8.52
C ARG A 187 10.11 4.86 -7.19
N GLY A 188 10.63 6.08 -7.16
CA GLY A 188 11.18 6.71 -5.95
C GLY A 188 12.63 6.37 -5.65
N PHE A 189 13.33 5.68 -6.57
CA PHE A 189 14.78 5.64 -6.58
C PHE A 189 15.36 7.04 -6.87
N PRO A 190 16.45 7.46 -6.20
CA PRO A 190 17.08 8.75 -6.47
C PRO A 190 17.58 8.87 -7.90
N LEU A 191 17.10 9.86 -8.63
CA LEU A 191 17.38 10.04 -10.06
C LEU A 191 18.86 10.36 -10.33
N GLU A 192 19.56 10.98 -9.38
CA GLU A 192 21.00 11.22 -9.42
C GLU A 192 21.82 9.92 -9.43
N CYS A 193 21.25 8.82 -8.95
CA CYS A 193 21.94 7.53 -8.79
C CYS A 193 21.53 6.48 -9.83
N VAL A 194 20.58 6.76 -10.74
CA VAL A 194 20.08 5.75 -11.72
C VAL A 194 21.16 5.23 -12.66
N ARG A 195 22.22 6.02 -12.90
CA ARG A 195 23.38 5.64 -13.71
C ARG A 195 24.59 5.20 -12.88
N ASP A 196 24.50 5.25 -11.55
CA ASP A 196 25.60 4.87 -10.69
C ASP A 196 25.65 3.34 -10.56
N THR A 197 26.64 2.73 -11.21
CA THR A 197 26.82 1.27 -11.18
C THR A 197 27.15 0.74 -9.80
N SER A 198 27.61 1.59 -8.87
CA SER A 198 27.89 1.19 -7.49
C SER A 198 26.62 0.85 -6.70
N THR A 199 25.43 1.26 -7.18
CA THR A 199 24.13 0.84 -6.63
C THR A 199 23.74 -0.59 -7.02
N SER A 200 24.62 -1.30 -7.74
CA SER A 200 24.45 -2.69 -8.16
C SER A 200 25.54 -3.58 -7.52
N PRO A 201 25.38 -3.94 -6.24
CA PRO A 201 26.34 -4.77 -5.50
C PRO A 201 26.46 -6.22 -6.01
N GLU A 202 27.53 -6.90 -5.61
CA GLU A 202 27.63 -8.35 -5.85
C GLU A 202 26.71 -9.12 -4.89
N LEU A 203 26.00 -10.12 -5.43
CA LEU A 203 25.07 -10.93 -4.67
C LEU A 203 25.60 -12.35 -4.47
N CYS A 204 25.45 -12.84 -3.25
CA CYS A 204 25.81 -14.19 -2.86
C CYS A 204 24.58 -14.94 -2.34
N LYS A 205 24.63 -16.27 -2.40
CA LYS A 205 23.59 -17.11 -1.78
C LYS A 205 23.61 -16.94 -0.26
N GLY A 206 22.43 -16.85 0.33
CA GLY A 206 22.21 -16.80 1.76
C GLY A 206 20.91 -17.50 2.13
N ASN A 207 20.67 -17.61 3.43
CA ASN A 207 19.47 -18.20 3.99
C ASN A 207 18.99 -17.31 5.14
N ILE A 208 17.72 -16.93 5.14
CA ILE A 208 17.13 -15.99 6.09
C ILE A 208 15.98 -16.67 6.83
N SER A 209 15.97 -16.54 8.16
CA SER A 209 14.83 -16.96 8.99
C SER A 209 13.62 -16.08 8.70
N LEU A 210 12.45 -16.69 8.53
CA LEU A 210 11.22 -15.95 8.25
C LEU A 210 10.78 -15.03 9.39
N GLU A 211 11.22 -15.29 10.61
CA GLU A 211 11.01 -14.39 11.76
C GLU A 211 11.73 -13.03 11.60
N ASN A 212 12.75 -12.99 10.73
CA ASN A 212 13.52 -11.78 10.44
C ASN A 212 13.07 -11.14 9.13
N VAL A 213 11.89 -11.48 8.60
CA VAL A 213 11.34 -10.90 7.37
C VAL A 213 10.09 -10.09 7.68
N GLY A 214 10.19 -8.77 7.53
CA GLY A 214 9.07 -7.87 7.77
C GLY A 214 8.25 -7.56 6.52
N VAL A 215 8.81 -7.76 5.33
CA VAL A 215 8.16 -7.42 4.05
C VAL A 215 8.52 -8.42 2.97
N PHE A 216 7.50 -8.97 2.31
CA PHE A 216 7.65 -9.64 1.01
C PHE A 216 7.12 -8.76 -0.10
N GLN A 217 7.96 -8.41 -1.08
CA GLN A 217 7.57 -7.63 -2.26
C GLN A 217 7.75 -8.45 -3.53
N SER A 218 6.75 -8.52 -4.40
CA SER A 218 6.95 -9.00 -5.78
C SER A 218 7.28 -7.84 -6.72
N ILE A 219 8.02 -8.11 -7.79
CA ILE A 219 8.04 -7.24 -8.98
C ILE A 219 6.81 -7.58 -9.83
N ALA A 220 6.25 -6.58 -10.52
CA ALA A 220 5.22 -6.81 -11.53
C ALA A 220 5.82 -6.85 -12.93
N ASN A 221 5.37 -7.83 -13.68
CA ASN A 221 5.51 -7.89 -15.12
C ASN A 221 4.49 -6.97 -15.81
N THR A 222 4.70 -6.79 -17.11
CA THR A 222 4.00 -5.92 -18.06
C THR A 222 4.16 -4.43 -17.77
N GLU A 223 3.66 -3.96 -16.63
CA GLU A 223 3.70 -2.55 -16.24
C GLU A 223 4.32 -2.42 -14.84
N PRO A 224 5.64 -2.59 -14.69
CA PRO A 224 6.29 -2.54 -13.39
C PRO A 224 6.11 -1.18 -12.70
N ASP A 225 6.23 -1.18 -11.36
CA ASP A 225 6.11 0.05 -10.58
C ASP A 225 7.42 0.85 -10.63
N VAL A 226 7.58 1.57 -11.74
CA VAL A 226 8.67 2.49 -12.05
C VAL A 226 8.14 3.92 -12.08
N ASP A 227 9.01 4.90 -11.91
CA ASP A 227 8.59 6.31 -11.97
C ASP A 227 8.23 6.74 -13.39
N ALA A 228 7.61 7.90 -13.51
CA ALA A 228 7.17 8.44 -14.79
C ALA A 228 8.34 8.66 -15.77
N MET A 229 9.52 9.03 -15.30
CA MET A 229 10.70 9.20 -16.16
C MET A 229 11.09 7.87 -16.79
N CYS A 230 11.16 6.80 -16.00
CA CYS A 230 11.41 5.45 -16.49
C CYS A 230 10.32 5.00 -17.47
N ARG A 231 9.04 5.31 -17.20
CA ARG A 231 7.92 4.99 -18.12
C ARG A 231 8.01 5.72 -19.45
N LEU A 232 8.37 7.00 -19.43
CA LEU A 232 8.47 7.84 -20.63
C LEU A 232 9.68 7.52 -21.51
N THR A 233 10.69 6.82 -20.96
CA THR A 233 11.98 6.57 -21.62
C THR A 233 12.24 5.12 -22.00
N HIS A 234 11.36 4.19 -21.62
CA HIS A 234 11.48 2.76 -21.89
C HIS A 234 10.27 2.22 -22.65
N GLU A 235 10.46 1.09 -23.34
CA GLU A 235 9.40 0.37 -24.00
C GLU A 235 8.70 -0.60 -23.03
N TYR A 236 7.37 -0.66 -23.12
CA TYR A 236 6.51 -1.56 -22.35
C TYR A 236 5.65 -2.38 -23.33
N PRO A 237 5.31 -3.64 -23.01
CA PRO A 237 5.43 -4.30 -21.70
C PRO A 237 6.85 -4.81 -21.37
N THR A 238 7.21 -4.78 -20.09
CA THR A 238 8.47 -5.36 -19.57
C THR A 238 8.22 -6.69 -18.87
N MET A 239 9.04 -7.70 -19.15
CA MET A 239 9.00 -9.00 -18.48
C MET A 239 10.31 -9.24 -17.72
N PHE A 240 10.17 -9.65 -16.47
CA PHE A 240 11.24 -10.14 -15.62
C PHE A 240 11.18 -11.66 -15.58
N GLU A 241 12.32 -12.31 -15.77
CA GLU A 241 12.35 -13.77 -15.96
C GLU A 241 12.99 -14.52 -14.78
N LYS A 242 13.70 -13.80 -13.91
CA LYS A 242 14.47 -14.47 -12.87
C LYS A 242 13.60 -15.02 -11.76
N ASN A 243 13.65 -16.34 -11.61
CA ASN A 243 13.02 -17.06 -10.54
C ASN A 243 13.97 -17.20 -9.32
N ALA A 244 14.20 -16.10 -8.60
CA ALA A 244 14.98 -16.09 -7.37
C ALA A 244 14.37 -15.13 -6.33
N TYR A 245 14.59 -15.44 -5.06
CA TYR A 245 14.32 -14.50 -3.97
C TYR A 245 15.58 -13.67 -3.70
N PHE A 246 15.37 -12.41 -3.38
CA PHE A 246 16.44 -11.48 -3.07
C PHE A 246 16.21 -10.89 -1.68
N SER A 247 17.23 -10.92 -0.83
CA SER A 247 17.14 -10.35 0.51
C SER A 247 17.87 -9.02 0.61
N PHE A 248 17.23 -8.12 1.34
CA PHE A 248 17.62 -6.75 1.57
C PHE A 248 17.65 -6.54 3.07
N TYR A 249 18.85 -6.60 3.64
CA TYR A 249 19.05 -6.37 5.07
C TYR A 249 19.05 -4.87 5.37
N PHE A 250 18.15 -4.43 6.24
CA PHE A 250 18.10 -3.06 6.73
C PHE A 250 19.05 -2.90 7.92
N GLY A 251 20.34 -2.71 7.60
CA GLY A 251 21.38 -2.38 8.58
C GLY A 251 21.69 -0.88 8.66
N PRO A 252 22.50 -0.43 9.65
CA PRO A 252 22.83 0.98 9.89
C PRO A 252 23.44 1.76 8.70
N SER A 253 23.87 1.06 7.64
CA SER A 253 24.62 1.63 6.52
C SER A 253 23.92 1.48 5.16
N THR A 254 22.65 1.06 5.12
CA THR A 254 21.99 0.70 3.85
C THR A 254 20.61 1.34 3.74
N LEU A 255 20.45 2.29 2.81
CA LEU A 255 19.15 2.85 2.44
C LEU A 255 18.69 2.13 1.18
N ILE A 256 17.65 1.33 1.27
CA ILE A 256 17.19 0.54 0.13
C ILE A 256 15.99 1.26 -0.48
N LEU A 257 15.66 0.87 -1.70
CA LEU A 257 14.51 1.35 -2.44
C LEU A 257 13.23 1.57 -1.60
N PRO A 258 12.31 2.39 -2.12
CA PRO A 258 10.96 2.32 -1.64
C PRO A 258 10.28 0.95 -1.89
N ILE A 259 9.68 0.41 -0.83
CA ILE A 259 8.57 -0.54 -0.79
C ILE A 259 7.43 -0.06 -1.70
N GLN A 260 7.40 -0.61 -2.90
CA GLN A 260 6.45 -0.19 -3.92
C GLN A 260 5.01 -0.43 -3.49
N ARG A 261 4.12 0.33 -4.14
CA ARG A 261 2.69 0.14 -4.03
C ARG A 261 2.33 -1.32 -4.34
N ALA A 262 1.47 -1.88 -3.49
CA ALA A 262 0.59 -2.99 -3.85
C ALA A 262 1.17 -4.39 -4.03
N ARG A 263 2.27 -4.75 -3.36
CA ARG A 263 2.79 -6.12 -3.42
C ARG A 263 3.40 -6.60 -2.10
N ASN A 264 2.94 -6.09 -0.96
CA ASN A 264 3.58 -6.32 0.33
C ASN A 264 2.77 -7.25 1.21
N ILE A 265 3.42 -8.29 1.73
CA ILE A 265 2.92 -9.01 2.90
C ILE A 265 3.81 -8.67 4.08
N MET A 266 3.20 -8.15 5.15
CA MET A 266 3.89 -7.81 6.39
C MET A 266 3.36 -8.66 7.54
N ASP A 267 4.28 -9.09 8.41
CA ASP A 267 4.00 -9.79 9.66
C ASP A 267 3.56 -8.82 10.77
N GLU A 268 3.21 -9.32 11.95
CA GLU A 268 2.80 -8.51 13.12
C GLU A 268 3.81 -7.38 13.44
N THR A 269 5.10 -7.59 13.18
CA THR A 269 6.14 -6.59 13.43
C THR A 269 6.12 -5.45 12.41
N GLY A 270 5.75 -5.72 11.15
CA GLY A 270 5.66 -4.74 10.05
C GLY A 270 4.35 -3.95 9.99
N ILE A 271 3.28 -4.47 10.58
CA ILE A 271 1.90 -3.99 10.45
C ILE A 271 1.71 -2.50 10.83
N LEU A 272 2.37 -2.02 11.90
CA LEU A 272 2.31 -0.60 12.31
C LEU A 272 2.98 0.35 11.30
N TYR A 273 3.83 -0.17 10.41
CA TYR A 273 4.62 0.60 9.45
C TYR A 273 4.03 0.59 8.04
N MET A 274 2.80 0.08 7.88
CA MET A 274 2.07 0.08 6.60
C MET A 274 1.34 1.39 6.31
N ALA A 275 1.27 2.31 7.27
CA ALA A 275 0.52 3.55 7.13
C ALA A 275 0.97 4.33 5.89
N LEU A 276 0.04 4.55 4.97
CA LEU A 276 0.21 5.38 3.79
C LEU A 276 0.01 6.86 4.20
N PRO A 277 1.02 7.73 4.10
CA PRO A 277 0.86 9.13 4.43
C PRO A 277 -0.20 9.80 3.54
N THR A 278 -1.09 10.59 4.16
CA THR A 278 -2.26 11.19 3.49
C THR A 278 -2.11 12.67 3.17
N GLY A 279 -1.10 13.33 3.76
CA GLY A 279 -0.72 14.71 3.46
C GLY A 279 0.11 14.87 2.18
N VAL A 280 0.32 13.79 1.42
CA VAL A 280 1.07 13.78 0.17
C VAL A 280 0.20 13.33 -0.99
N HIS A 281 0.73 13.38 -2.21
CA HIS A 281 -0.03 12.90 -3.36
C HIS A 281 -0.05 11.36 -3.36
N SER A 282 -1.15 10.73 -3.82
CA SER A 282 -1.28 9.26 -3.86
C SER A 282 -0.10 8.56 -4.56
N ARG A 283 0.49 9.19 -5.58
CA ARG A 283 1.64 8.67 -6.34
C ARG A 283 2.94 8.53 -5.55
N VAL A 284 3.06 9.24 -4.44
CA VAL A 284 4.29 9.22 -3.62
C VAL A 284 4.02 8.69 -2.20
N SER A 285 2.77 8.36 -1.88
CA SER A 285 2.38 7.91 -0.55
C SER A 285 3.08 6.61 -0.17
N ASP A 286 3.12 5.64 -1.09
CA ASP A 286 3.86 4.38 -0.95
C ASP A 286 5.37 4.61 -0.88
N ILE A 287 5.91 5.55 -1.66
CA ILE A 287 7.33 5.94 -1.60
C ILE A 287 7.69 6.43 -0.19
N TRP A 288 6.91 7.36 0.35
CA TRP A 288 7.13 7.90 1.70
C TRP A 288 6.96 6.84 2.78
N ARG A 289 5.88 6.04 2.72
CA ARG A 289 5.68 4.90 3.61
C ARG A 289 6.95 4.06 3.64
N SER A 290 7.52 3.76 2.48
CA SER A 290 8.70 2.92 2.39
C SER A 290 9.90 3.44 3.12
N TYR A 291 10.26 4.70 2.90
CA TYR A 291 11.41 5.30 3.57
C TYR A 291 11.19 5.34 5.08
N ILE A 292 9.95 5.62 5.51
CA ILE A 292 9.56 5.56 6.92
C ILE A 292 9.71 4.14 7.47
N THR A 293 9.17 3.11 6.81
CA THR A 293 9.28 1.70 7.22
C THR A 293 10.74 1.27 7.38
N GLN A 294 11.61 1.69 6.46
CA GLN A 294 13.04 1.38 6.53
C GLN A 294 13.73 2.01 7.74
N LEU A 295 13.43 3.29 8.03
CA LEU A 295 13.95 3.95 9.23
C LEU A 295 13.57 3.18 10.49
N PHE A 296 12.35 2.63 10.55
CA PHE A 296 11.92 1.80 11.67
C PHE A 296 12.66 0.47 11.72
N PHE A 297 12.82 -0.22 10.59
CA PHE A 297 13.59 -1.47 10.55
C PHE A 297 15.04 -1.28 11.00
N PHE A 298 15.65 -0.12 10.75
CA PHE A 298 16.98 0.22 11.26
C PHE A 298 17.05 0.28 12.80
N THR A 299 15.96 0.63 13.47
CA THR A 299 15.91 0.71 14.95
C THR A 299 15.75 -0.65 15.63
N GLN A 300 15.44 -1.70 14.86
CA GLN A 300 15.19 -3.03 15.42
C GLN A 300 16.51 -3.76 15.72
N LYS A 301 16.65 -4.25 16.96
CA LYS A 301 17.88 -4.92 17.43
C LYS A 301 18.23 -6.19 16.65
N GLN A 302 17.24 -6.87 16.08
CA GLN A 302 17.42 -8.16 15.40
C GLN A 302 17.65 -8.02 13.89
N GLY A 303 17.54 -6.81 13.33
CA GLY A 303 17.73 -6.56 11.91
C GLY A 303 16.68 -7.24 11.04
N ILE A 304 15.76 -6.44 10.50
CA ILE A 304 14.66 -6.95 9.66
C ILE A 304 15.10 -6.94 8.19
N ASN A 305 14.64 -7.94 7.44
CA ASN A 305 14.86 -8.07 6.00
C ASN A 305 13.58 -7.76 5.24
N MET A 306 13.76 -7.15 4.07
CA MET A 306 12.78 -7.19 2.99
C MET A 306 13.21 -8.25 1.99
N ILE A 307 12.25 -9.04 1.52
CA ILE A 307 12.48 -10.06 0.50
C ILE A 307 11.76 -9.64 -0.77
N PHE A 308 12.50 -9.53 -1.88
CA PHE A 308 11.87 -9.50 -3.19
C PHE A 308 11.65 -10.93 -3.68
N SER A 309 10.40 -11.26 -4.02
CA SER A 309 10.02 -12.53 -4.63
C SER A 309 10.25 -12.52 -6.14
N PRO A 310 10.28 -13.71 -6.78
CA PRO A 310 10.13 -13.82 -8.22
C PRO A 310 8.95 -12.99 -8.76
N PRO A 311 9.01 -12.57 -10.04
CA PRO A 311 7.98 -11.73 -10.67
C PRO A 311 6.73 -12.54 -10.98
N ILE A 312 5.84 -12.66 -9.99
CA ILE A 312 4.61 -13.47 -10.07
C ILE A 312 3.36 -12.62 -10.34
N ILE A 313 3.49 -11.30 -10.23
CA ILE A 313 2.39 -10.35 -10.42
C ILE A 313 2.41 -9.84 -11.86
N MET A 314 1.24 -9.80 -12.50
CA MET A 314 1.01 -9.19 -13.79
C MET A 314 0.19 -7.92 -13.59
N GLN A 315 0.77 -6.76 -13.87
CA GLN A 315 0.09 -5.48 -13.69
C GLN A 315 -0.53 -5.00 -15.01
N THR A 316 -1.83 -4.77 -15.02
CA THR A 316 -2.49 -4.22 -16.21
C THR A 316 -2.34 -2.69 -16.25
N CYS A 317 -2.13 -2.15 -17.45
CA CYS A 317 -1.99 -0.72 -17.69
C CYS A 317 -3.20 0.04 -17.13
N SER A 318 -2.92 1.16 -16.48
CA SER A 318 -3.92 2.14 -16.07
C SER A 318 -3.99 3.24 -17.13
N ASP A 319 -5.18 3.78 -17.39
CA ASP A 319 -5.41 4.90 -18.34
C ASP A 319 -4.77 6.24 -17.90
N GLN A 320 -3.81 6.21 -16.98
CA GLN A 320 -3.23 7.37 -16.35
C GLN A 320 -2.10 7.96 -17.22
N SER A 321 -2.07 9.28 -17.34
CA SER A 321 -1.05 10.00 -18.11
C SER A 321 0.31 9.95 -17.41
N SER A 322 1.33 9.44 -18.10
CA SER A 322 2.72 9.46 -17.61
C SER A 322 3.23 10.88 -17.32
N LEU A 323 2.69 11.91 -18.00
CA LEU A 323 3.06 13.31 -17.74
C LEU A 323 2.46 13.83 -16.42
N ASP A 324 1.23 13.44 -16.11
CA ASP A 324 0.59 13.81 -14.84
C ASP A 324 1.30 13.12 -13.67
N ASP A 325 1.68 11.85 -13.86
CA ASP A 325 2.51 11.10 -12.91
C ASP A 325 3.85 11.79 -12.69
N LEU A 326 4.52 12.26 -13.76
CA LEU A 326 5.78 13.00 -13.64
C LEU A 326 5.61 14.27 -12.81
N GLN A 327 4.57 15.06 -13.06
CA GLN A 327 4.30 16.27 -12.29
C GLN A 327 4.05 15.97 -10.81
N ALA A 328 3.29 14.90 -10.52
CA ALA A 328 3.01 14.47 -9.16
C ALA A 328 4.26 13.97 -8.41
N GLU A 329 5.20 13.35 -9.12
CA GLU A 329 6.43 12.78 -8.57
C GLU A 329 7.52 13.84 -8.38
N THR A 330 7.65 14.81 -9.29
CA THR A 330 8.75 15.80 -9.35
C THR A 330 8.88 16.66 -8.08
N ILE A 331 7.80 16.89 -7.34
CA ILE A 331 7.83 17.75 -6.13
C ILE A 331 8.40 17.02 -4.90
N LYS A 332 8.58 15.69 -4.96
CA LYS A 332 8.74 14.88 -3.73
C LYS A 332 9.77 13.74 -3.80
N ILE A 333 10.65 13.75 -4.81
CA ILE A 333 11.79 12.83 -4.87
C ILE A 333 12.85 13.33 -3.88
N LEU A 334 13.25 12.46 -2.94
CA LEU A 334 14.31 12.73 -1.97
C LEU A 334 15.62 13.04 -2.70
N LYS A 335 16.25 14.17 -2.35
CA LYS A 335 17.67 14.40 -2.59
C LYS A 335 18.42 13.79 -1.41
N ILE A 336 19.32 12.85 -1.66
CA ILE A 336 20.04 12.11 -0.62
C ILE A 336 21.39 12.74 -0.32
#